data_AF-A0ABD1K6N4-F1
#
_entry.id   AF-A0ABD1K6N4-F1
#
_cell.length_a   1.000
_cell.length_b   1.000
_cell.length_c   1.000
_cell.angle_alpha   90.00
_cell.angle_beta   90.00
_cell.angle_gamma   90.00
#
_symmetry.space_group_name_H-M   'P 1'
#
loop_
_entity.id
_entity.type
_entity.pdbx_description
1 polymer ?
#
loop_
_entity_poly.entity_id
_entity_poly.type
_entity_poly.pdbx_seq_one_letter_code
_entity_poly.pdbx_strand_id
1 'polypeptide(L)'
;MGHLRITERGLKLEGTSEFLQPLYAKEIQSRPGNPLFLQSSKNISVNILNNENHLVTQLTAGSQGVHARAKMLEVKSSSGKLLFSADDQEVVVGAERLRVMGLSP
;
A
#
# COMPACT_ATOMS: atom_id res chain seq x y z
N MET A 1 6.03 -32.33 7.59
CA MET A 1 4.65 -31.80 7.63
C MET A 1 4.75 -30.29 7.68
N GLY A 2 4.29 -29.59 6.64
CA GLY A 2 4.54 -28.15 6.46
C GLY A 2 3.72 -27.25 7.39
N HIS A 3 4.02 -25.96 7.33
CA HIS A 3 3.33 -24.91 8.07
C HIS A 3 1.88 -24.66 7.57
N LEU A 4 1.50 -25.23 6.42
CA LEU A 4 0.17 -25.17 5.84
C LEU A 4 -0.66 -26.40 6.24
N ARG A 5 -1.85 -26.18 6.80
CA ARG A 5 -2.80 -27.20 7.22
C ARG A 5 -4.21 -26.88 6.74
N ILE A 6 -4.90 -27.87 6.20
CA ILE A 6 -6.35 -27.80 5.99
C ILE A 6 -7.01 -28.10 7.34
N THR A 7 -7.93 -27.25 7.75
CA THR A 7 -8.76 -27.40 8.94
C THR A 7 -10.23 -27.34 8.53
N GLU A 8 -11.14 -27.71 9.43
CA GLU A 8 -12.59 -27.55 9.20
C GLU A 8 -13.00 -26.10 8.91
N ARG A 9 -12.17 -25.12 9.30
CA ARG A 9 -12.38 -23.69 9.04
C ARG A 9 -11.66 -23.17 7.78
N GLY A 10 -11.04 -24.07 7.01
CA GLY A 10 -10.27 -23.72 5.81
C GLY A 10 -8.75 -23.86 6.00
N LEU A 11 -7.98 -23.10 5.22
CA LEU A 11 -6.53 -23.16 5.20
C LEU A 11 -5.92 -22.35 6.36
N LYS A 12 -5.09 -23.01 7.18
CA LYS A 12 -4.33 -22.40 8.27
C LYS A 12 -2.84 -22.49 7.97
N LEU A 13 -2.14 -21.36 8.00
CA LEU A 13 -0.71 -21.27 7.80
C LEU A 13 -0.04 -20.73 9.08
N GLU A 14 0.85 -21.52 9.70
CA GLU A 14 1.55 -21.14 10.93
C GLU A 14 3.06 -21.29 10.77
N GLY A 15 3.76 -20.20 10.48
CA GLY A 15 5.21 -20.15 10.30
C GLY A 15 5.62 -19.57 8.95
N THR A 16 6.88 -19.71 8.59
CA THR A 16 7.41 -19.29 7.29
C THR A 16 6.88 -20.22 6.20
N SER A 17 6.34 -19.69 5.11
CA SER A 17 5.91 -20.49 3.96
C SER A 17 6.01 -19.69 2.67
N GLU A 18 6.03 -20.41 1.55
CA GLU A 18 6.11 -19.85 0.21
C GLU A 18 4.95 -20.40 -0.64
N PHE A 19 4.43 -19.56 -1.52
CA PHE A 19 3.45 -19.94 -2.53
C PHE A 19 4.13 -19.90 -3.91
N LEU A 20 4.12 -21.02 -4.63
CA LEU A 20 4.70 -21.10 -5.98
C LEU A 20 3.83 -20.42 -7.05
N GLN A 21 2.58 -20.11 -6.70
CA GLN A 21 1.57 -19.49 -7.57
C GLN A 21 0.90 -18.32 -6.84
N PRO A 22 0.22 -17.41 -7.56
CA PRO A 22 -0.49 -16.30 -6.96
C PRO A 22 -1.50 -16.76 -5.89
N LEU A 23 -1.49 -16.09 -4.74
CA LEU A 23 -2.50 -16.28 -3.70
C LEU A 23 -3.68 -15.35 -3.96
N TYR A 24 -4.86 -15.92 -4.16
CA TYR A 24 -6.12 -15.18 -4.21
C TYR A 24 -6.81 -15.30 -2.86
N ALA A 25 -7.05 -14.15 -2.23
CA ALA A 25 -7.72 -14.09 -0.93
C ALA A 25 -8.78 -12.99 -0.95
N LYS A 26 -9.90 -13.24 -0.28
CA LYS A 26 -10.93 -12.22 -0.05
C LYS A 26 -10.46 -11.18 0.98
N GLU A 27 -9.65 -11.60 1.94
CA GLU A 27 -9.15 -10.78 3.04
C GLU A 27 -7.76 -11.25 3.44
N ILE A 28 -6.88 -10.29 3.74
CA ILE A 28 -5.55 -10.53 4.30
C ILE A 28 -5.43 -9.67 5.55
N GLN A 29 -5.20 -10.30 6.70
CA GLN A 29 -5.07 -9.62 7.98
C GLN A 29 -3.91 -10.19 8.79
N SER A 30 -3.26 -9.33 9.57
CA SER A 30 -2.31 -9.74 10.61
C SER A 30 -3.04 -10.24 11.87
N ARG A 31 -2.30 -10.86 12.78
CA ARG A 31 -2.86 -11.20 14.11
C ARG A 31 -3.21 -9.91 14.87
N PRO A 32 -4.24 -9.93 15.75
CA PRO A 32 -4.55 -8.79 16.60
C PRO A 32 -3.30 -8.25 17.31
N GLY A 33 -3.15 -6.93 17.33
CA GLY A 33 -2.00 -6.24 17.92
C GLY A 33 -0.68 -6.35 17.14
N ASN A 34 -0.68 -6.99 15.96
CA ASN A 34 0.51 -7.11 15.12
C ASN A 34 0.31 -6.35 13.80
N PRO A 35 1.33 -5.68 13.26
CA PRO A 35 1.28 -5.09 11.93
C PRO A 35 1.24 -6.16 10.83
N LEU A 36 0.66 -5.79 9.68
CA LEU A 36 0.81 -6.54 8.43
C LEU A 36 2.01 -5.97 7.66
N PHE A 37 3.02 -6.79 7.38
CA PHE A 37 4.20 -6.38 6.62
C PHE A 37 4.17 -6.94 5.21
N LEU A 38 4.53 -6.10 4.24
CA LEU A 38 4.85 -6.51 2.88
C LEU A 38 6.28 -6.07 2.60
N GLN A 39 7.20 -7.02 2.42
CA GLN A 39 8.61 -6.76 2.16
C GLN A 39 9.03 -7.51 0.90
N SER A 40 9.75 -6.83 0.02
CA SER A 40 10.19 -7.39 -1.26
C SER A 40 11.53 -6.78 -1.65
N SER A 41 12.36 -7.56 -2.35
CA SER A 41 13.56 -7.07 -3.05
C SER A 41 13.23 -6.42 -4.41
N LYS A 42 11.95 -6.47 -4.81
CA LYS A 42 11.39 -5.87 -6.03
C LYS A 42 10.33 -4.84 -5.65
N ASN A 43 9.86 -4.11 -6.65
CA ASN A 43 8.78 -3.15 -6.45
C ASN A 43 7.51 -3.86 -5.97
N ILE A 44 6.77 -3.20 -5.07
CA ILE A 44 5.45 -3.62 -4.60
C ILE A 44 4.43 -2.64 -5.17
N SER A 45 3.37 -3.16 -5.78
CA SER A 45 2.26 -2.35 -6.30
C SER A 45 0.94 -2.76 -5.66
N VAL A 46 0.16 -1.79 -5.21
CA VAL A 46 -1.24 -1.95 -4.79
C VAL A 46 -2.11 -1.36 -5.90
N ASN A 47 -2.92 -2.21 -6.52
CA ASN A 47 -3.80 -1.85 -7.63
C ASN A 47 -5.26 -1.99 -7.20
N ILE A 48 -6.03 -0.93 -7.38
CA ILE A 48 -7.48 -0.95 -7.19
C ILE A 48 -8.10 -0.99 -8.59
N LEU A 49 -8.91 -2.02 -8.82
CA LEU A 49 -9.69 -2.16 -10.04
C LEU A 49 -11.15 -1.77 -9.76
N ASN A 50 -11.83 -1.24 -10.78
CA ASN A 50 -13.28 -1.05 -10.73
C ASN A 50 -14.02 -2.36 -11.07
N ASN A 51 -15.35 -2.31 -11.11
CA ASN A 51 -16.21 -3.47 -11.43
C ASN A 51 -16.03 -4.02 -12.85
N GLU A 52 -15.37 -3.27 -13.74
CA GLU A 52 -15.04 -3.67 -15.12
C GLU A 52 -13.60 -4.21 -15.23
N ASN A 53 -12.91 -4.42 -14.10
CA ASN A 53 -11.50 -4.78 -14.01
C ASN A 53 -10.53 -3.73 -14.57
N HIS A 54 -10.96 -2.48 -14.74
CA HIS A 54 -10.09 -1.38 -15.12
C HIS A 54 -9.35 -0.80 -13.92
N LEU A 55 -8.05 -0.54 -14.07
CA LEU A 55 -7.22 0.10 -13.04
C LEU A 55 -7.66 1.54 -12.80
N VAL A 56 -8.08 1.84 -11.56
CA VAL A 56 -8.50 3.19 -11.15
C VAL A 56 -7.52 3.88 -10.21
N THR A 57 -6.81 3.11 -9.38
CA THR A 57 -5.78 3.63 -8.47
C THR A 57 -4.61 2.67 -8.40
N GLN A 58 -3.40 3.21 -8.41
CA GLN A 58 -2.16 2.46 -8.20
C GLN A 58 -1.25 3.20 -7.22
N LEU A 59 -0.69 2.46 -6.26
CA LEU A 59 0.42 2.90 -5.43
C LEU A 59 1.57 1.92 -5.63
N THR A 60 2.73 2.40 -6.06
CA THR A 60 3.92 1.58 -6.29
C THR A 60 5.07 2.08 -5.43
N ALA A 61 5.61 1.20 -4.59
CA ALA A 61 6.85 1.43 -3.86
C ALA A 61 7.99 0.65 -4.54
N GLY A 62 9.06 1.35 -4.90
CA GLY A 62 10.22 0.77 -5.56
C GLY A 62 11.53 1.38 -5.07
N SER A 63 12.64 0.98 -5.68
CA SER A 63 13.99 1.43 -5.29
C SER A 63 14.23 2.94 -5.47
N GLN A 64 13.45 3.59 -6.34
CA GLN A 64 13.57 5.03 -6.64
C GLN A 64 12.57 5.89 -5.84
N GLY A 65 11.67 5.28 -5.06
CA GLY A 65 10.67 6.01 -4.29
C GLY A 65 9.28 5.42 -4.40
N VAL A 66 8.28 6.25 -4.09
CA VAL A 66 6.86 5.90 -4.09
C VAL A 66 6.14 6.71 -5.16
N HIS A 67 5.46 6.02 -6.06
CA HIS A 67 4.65 6.63 -7.11
C HIS A 67 3.17 6.32 -6.87
N ALA A 68 2.31 7.32 -7.03
CA ALA A 68 0.88 7.18 -6.93
C ALA A 68 0.21 7.66 -8.23
N ARG A 69 -0.70 6.84 -8.76
CA ARG A 69 -1.66 7.21 -9.80
C ARG A 69 -3.05 7.10 -9.18
N ALA A 70 -3.68 8.23 -8.93
CA ALA A 70 -4.99 8.30 -8.29
C ALA A 70 -5.72 9.59 -8.73
N LYS A 71 -7.04 9.64 -8.53
CA LYS A 71 -7.82 10.89 -8.68
C LYS A 71 -7.53 11.91 -7.58
N MET A 72 -7.09 11.42 -6.41
CA MET A 72 -6.80 12.23 -5.23
C MET A 72 -5.69 11.53 -4.44
N LEU A 73 -4.70 12.31 -4.00
CA LEU A 73 -3.71 11.90 -3.01
C LEU A 73 -3.82 12.82 -1.80
N GLU A 74 -3.85 12.25 -0.60
CA GLU A 74 -3.90 13.01 0.64
C GLU A 74 -2.84 12.50 1.62
N VAL A 75 -2.09 13.41 2.21
CA VAL A 75 -1.12 13.14 3.27
C VAL A 75 -1.54 13.91 4.51
N LYS A 76 -1.82 13.17 5.58
CA LYS A 76 -2.21 13.70 6.89
C LYS A 76 -1.14 13.41 7.94
N SER A 77 -1.00 14.31 8.89
CA SER A 77 -0.24 14.06 10.12
C SER A 77 -0.92 12.99 10.99
N SER A 78 -0.22 12.52 12.02
CA SER A 78 -0.77 11.57 13.00
C SER A 78 -2.00 12.09 13.77
N SER A 79 -2.17 13.41 13.87
CA SER A 79 -3.36 14.04 14.45
C SER A 79 -4.51 14.25 13.45
N GLY A 80 -4.33 13.84 12.19
CA GLY A 80 -5.33 13.98 11.12
C GLY A 80 -5.28 15.32 10.38
N LYS A 81 -4.43 16.27 10.78
CA LYS A 81 -4.24 17.54 10.05
C LYS A 81 -3.71 17.29 8.64
N LEU A 82 -4.34 17.89 7.62
CA LEU A 82 -3.90 17.86 6.23
C LEU A 82 -2.53 18.52 6.08
N LEU A 83 -1.56 17.81 5.49
CA LEU A 83 -0.22 18.32 5.21
C LEU A 83 -0.02 18.58 3.71
N PHE A 84 -0.57 17.70 2.87
CA PHE A 84 -0.51 17.80 1.42
C PHE A 84 -1.71 17.11 0.79
N SER A 85 -2.30 17.71 -0.24
CA SER A 85 -3.21 17.00 -1.14
C SER A 85 -3.03 17.44 -2.58
N ALA A 86 -3.38 16.56 -3.51
CA ALA A 86 -3.39 16.85 -4.93
C ALA A 86 -4.51 16.08 -5.63
N ASP A 87 -5.24 16.78 -6.49
CA ASP A 87 -6.18 16.22 -7.46
C ASP A 87 -6.02 16.92 -8.83
N ASP A 88 -6.96 16.69 -9.75
CA ASP A 88 -6.94 17.29 -11.09
C ASP A 88 -7.19 18.80 -11.11
N GLN A 89 -7.63 19.41 -10.01
CA GLN A 89 -8.00 20.82 -9.91
C GLN A 89 -6.97 21.64 -9.13
N GLU A 90 -6.47 21.10 -8.01
CA GLU A 90 -5.58 21.85 -7.13
C GLU A 90 -4.54 21.00 -6.40
N VAL A 91 -3.52 21.70 -5.88
CA VAL A 91 -2.55 21.15 -4.94
C VAL A 91 -2.56 22.03 -3.69
N VAL A 92 -2.81 21.41 -2.55
CA VAL A 92 -2.86 22.08 -1.24
C VAL A 92 -1.64 21.69 -0.42
N VAL A 93 -0.94 22.67 0.14
CA VAL A 93 0.15 22.47 1.10
C VAL A 93 -0.27 23.05 2.45
N GLY A 94 -0.65 22.19 3.39
CA GLY A 94 -1.16 22.55 4.71
C GLY A 94 -0.10 22.59 5.82
N ALA A 95 1.18 22.48 5.46
CA ALA A 95 2.29 22.51 6.41
C ALA A 95 2.49 23.92 7.00
N GLU A 96 2.75 24.02 8.31
CA GLU A 96 3.02 25.30 8.99
C GLU A 96 4.29 25.98 8.47
N ARG A 97 5.26 25.20 8.02
CA ARG A 97 6.48 25.68 7.40
C ARG A 97 6.80 24.86 6.16
N LEU A 98 6.77 25.52 5.01
CA LEU A 98 7.27 24.97 3.76
C LEU A 98 8.72 25.43 3.55
N ARG A 99 9.65 24.48 3.37
CA ARG A 99 11.02 24.78 2.92
C ARG A 99 11.15 24.32 1.48
N VAL A 100 11.33 25.27 0.57
CA VAL A 100 11.64 24.99 -0.83
C VAL A 100 13.15 24.95 -0.98
N MET A 101 13.70 23.75 -1.20
CA MET A 101 15.10 23.59 -1.56
C MET A 101 15.15 23.67 -3.09
N GLY A 102 15.76 24.73 -3.64
CA GLY A 102 15.93 24.85 -5.08
C GLY A 102 16.71 23.65 -5.64
N LEU A 103 16.55 23.37 -6.94
CA LEU A 103 17.39 22.40 -7.64
C LEU A 103 18.84 22.87 -7.53
N SER A 104 19.70 22.11 -6.86
CA SER A 104 21.15 22.30 -7.01
C SER A 104 21.52 21.84 -8.43
N PRO A 105 22.15 22.71 -9.23
CA PRO A 105 22.61 22.35 -10.58
C PRO A 105 23.68 21.26 -10.55
#